data_AF-A0A1E7EX56-F1
#
_entry.id   AF-A0A1E7EX56-F1
#
_cell.length_a   1.000
_cell.length_b   1.000
_cell.length_c   1.000
_cell.angle_alpha   90.00
_cell.angle_beta   90.00
_cell.angle_gamma   90.00
#
_symmetry.space_group_name_H-M   'P 1'
#
loop_
_entity.id
_entity.type
_entity.pdbx_description
1 polymer ?
#
loop_
_entity_poly.entity_id
_entity_poly.type
_entity_poly.pdbx_seq_one_letter_code
_entity_poly.pdbx_strand_id
1 'polypeptide(L)'
;MKAAAEYVHMLRQETLLDNQDGSIDQQVIPIERRYFEDHTHLIKDPEFHRFIFAFCTKQYLVSNNLKDHSRQQVIFMLLRLGLMCQYRTTPKELTKYNRDIRTDRGIIKVLVRETKTHCKCMNEGKVIAKTMDKSGKCHGCQKEFPKETLLICNGCQSVRYHDRDCQRNHWRRIHKFDCKNFSILSAKV
;
A
#
# COMPACT_ATOMS: atom_id res chain seq x y z
N MET A 1 -4.78 -2.07 20.10
CA MET A 1 -4.12 -2.93 19.08
C MET A 1 -5.05 -3.96 18.43
N LYS A 2 -6.17 -4.35 19.05
CA LYS A 2 -7.11 -5.36 18.50
C LYS A 2 -7.54 -5.08 17.05
N ALA A 3 -8.02 -3.87 16.76
CA ALA A 3 -8.43 -3.47 15.40
C ALA A 3 -7.31 -3.59 14.35
N ALA A 4 -6.06 -3.26 14.69
CA ALA A 4 -4.92 -3.38 13.78
C ALA A 4 -4.55 -4.86 13.53
N ALA A 5 -4.65 -5.71 14.56
CA ALA A 5 -4.44 -7.15 14.43
C ALA A 5 -5.55 -7.81 13.59
N GLU A 6 -6.81 -7.42 13.81
CA GLU A 6 -7.96 -7.87 13.01
C GLU A 6 -7.83 -7.46 11.55
N TYR A 7 -7.30 -6.26 11.27
CA TYR A 7 -7.01 -5.84 9.91
C TYR A 7 -5.99 -6.74 9.21
N VAL A 8 -4.87 -7.03 9.89
CA VAL A 8 -3.83 -7.92 9.37
C VAL A 8 -4.38 -9.33 9.16
N HIS A 9 -5.22 -9.81 10.08
CA HIS A 9 -5.87 -11.11 9.97
C HIS A 9 -6.81 -11.17 8.76
N MET A 10 -7.66 -10.16 8.58
CA MET A 10 -8.54 -10.01 7.42
C MET A 10 -7.72 -10.06 6.11
N LEU A 11 -6.67 -9.25 5.96
CA LEU A 11 -5.88 -9.23 4.72
C LEU A 11 -5.20 -10.58 4.43
N ARG A 12 -4.82 -11.33 5.47
CA ARG A 12 -4.30 -12.69 5.31
C ARG A 12 -5.38 -13.65 4.83
N GLN A 13 -6.60 -13.53 5.35
CA GLN A 13 -7.74 -14.33 4.87
C GLN A 13 -8.04 -14.04 3.39
N GLU A 14 -8.05 -12.77 2.98
CA GLU A 14 -8.21 -12.39 1.57
C GLU A 14 -7.15 -13.04 0.66
N THR A 15 -5.88 -13.01 1.10
CA THR A 15 -4.78 -13.62 0.35
C THR A 15 -4.95 -15.12 0.19
N LEU A 16 -5.50 -15.81 1.21
CA LEU A 16 -5.78 -17.24 1.12
C LEU A 16 -6.93 -17.54 0.15
N LEU A 17 -7.97 -16.71 0.15
CA LEU A 17 -9.13 -16.84 -0.74
C LEU A 17 -8.77 -16.59 -2.21
N ASP A 18 -7.90 -15.62 -2.50
CA ASP A 18 -7.42 -15.32 -3.87
C ASP A 18 -6.70 -16.52 -4.53
N ASN A 19 -6.14 -17.42 -3.72
CA ASN A 19 -5.44 -18.61 -4.19
C ASN A 19 -6.37 -19.83 -4.42
N GLN A 20 -7.66 -19.76 -4.05
CA GLN A 20 -8.52 -20.95 -3.98
C GLN A 20 -9.61 -21.06 -5.03
N ASP A 21 -10.14 -19.99 -5.61
CA ASP A 21 -10.95 -20.02 -6.84
C ASP A 21 -11.42 -18.59 -7.15
N GLY A 22 -11.59 -18.26 -8.43
CA GLY A 22 -11.84 -16.90 -8.94
C GLY A 22 -13.15 -16.21 -8.53
N SER A 23 -13.77 -16.57 -7.40
CA SER A 23 -14.94 -15.91 -6.80
C SER A 23 -14.58 -14.72 -5.88
N ILE A 24 -13.57 -13.95 -6.28
CA ILE A 24 -12.99 -12.80 -5.53
C ILE A 24 -14.09 -11.89 -4.94
N ASP A 25 -15.13 -11.59 -5.72
CA ASP A 25 -16.16 -10.62 -5.34
C ASP A 25 -17.18 -11.14 -4.32
N GLN A 26 -17.38 -12.45 -4.18
CA GLN A 26 -18.45 -13.00 -3.33
C GLN A 26 -18.06 -13.13 -1.85
N GLN A 27 -16.77 -13.28 -1.53
CA GLN A 27 -16.31 -13.53 -0.16
C GLN A 27 -15.41 -12.43 0.43
N VAL A 28 -14.58 -11.76 -0.39
CA VAL A 28 -13.66 -10.73 0.11
C VAL A 28 -14.39 -9.42 0.44
N ILE A 29 -15.28 -8.96 -0.45
CA ILE A 29 -16.01 -7.70 -0.30
C ILE A 29 -16.83 -7.65 1.01
N PRO A 30 -17.57 -8.71 1.41
CA PRO A 30 -18.27 -8.73 2.69
C PRO A 30 -17.35 -8.64 3.92
N ILE A 31 -16.17 -9.28 3.88
CA ILE A 31 -15.22 -9.29 5.00
C ILE A 31 -14.60 -7.90 5.19
N GLU A 32 -14.10 -7.29 4.10
CA GLU A 32 -13.59 -5.91 4.14
C GLU A 32 -14.65 -4.95 4.65
N ARG A 33 -15.84 -4.99 4.06
CA ARG A 33 -16.96 -4.12 4.45
C ARG A 33 -17.27 -4.22 5.94
N ARG A 34 -17.36 -5.45 6.46
CA ARG A 34 -17.64 -5.69 7.88
C ARG A 34 -16.57 -5.08 8.79
N TYR A 35 -15.30 -5.26 8.46
CA TYR A 35 -14.22 -4.64 9.23
C TYR A 35 -14.37 -3.12 9.28
N PHE A 36 -14.62 -2.48 8.12
CA PHE A 36 -14.77 -1.03 8.02
C PHE A 36 -16.00 -0.51 8.77
N GLU A 37 -17.11 -1.22 8.72
CA GLU A 37 -18.33 -0.90 9.48
C GLU A 37 -18.07 -1.00 10.99
N ASP A 38 -17.56 -2.14 11.48
CA ASP A 38 -17.28 -2.40 12.89
C ASP A 38 -16.28 -1.38 13.49
N HIS A 39 -15.35 -0.89 12.68
CA HIS A 39 -14.27 0.01 13.10
C HIS A 39 -14.41 1.45 12.59
N THR A 40 -15.59 1.85 12.08
CA THR A 40 -15.80 3.19 11.50
C THR A 40 -15.40 4.33 12.45
N HIS A 41 -15.64 4.16 13.74
CA HIS A 41 -15.30 5.15 14.77
C HIS A 41 -13.78 5.37 14.88
N LEU A 42 -12.97 4.31 14.86
CA LEU A 42 -11.50 4.40 14.88
C LEU A 42 -10.95 4.99 13.58
N ILE A 43 -11.57 4.65 12.44
CA ILE A 43 -11.09 5.13 11.14
C ILE A 43 -11.24 6.64 10.99
N LYS A 44 -12.23 7.22 11.67
CA LYS A 44 -12.46 8.66 11.75
C LYS A 44 -11.60 9.35 12.82
N ASP A 45 -10.98 8.59 13.71
CA ASP A 45 -10.15 9.13 14.80
C ASP A 45 -8.73 9.47 14.30
N PRO A 46 -8.32 10.76 14.36
CA PRO A 46 -6.97 11.17 14.00
C PRO A 46 -5.87 10.49 14.81
N GLU A 47 -6.13 10.10 16.05
CA GLU A 47 -5.12 9.44 16.90
C GLU A 47 -4.86 8.00 16.45
N PHE A 48 -5.85 7.34 15.85
CA PHE A 48 -5.71 5.96 15.40
C PHE A 48 -4.65 5.81 14.30
N HIS A 49 -4.70 6.64 13.26
CA HIS A 49 -3.72 6.55 12.17
C HIS A 49 -2.32 7.03 12.62
N ARG A 50 -2.24 8.01 13.53
CA ARG A 50 -0.97 8.45 14.14
C ARG A 50 -0.34 7.30 14.90
N PHE A 51 -1.13 6.59 15.70
CA PHE A 51 -0.70 5.40 16.40
C PHE A 51 -0.21 4.30 15.43
N ILE A 52 -0.93 4.04 14.33
CA ILE A 52 -0.50 3.08 13.30
C ILE A 52 0.88 3.47 12.74
N PHE A 53 1.09 4.72 12.34
CA PHE A 53 2.38 5.18 11.81
C PHE A 53 3.51 5.10 12.84
N ALA A 54 3.22 5.43 14.10
CA ALA A 54 4.17 5.27 15.20
C ALA A 54 4.56 3.80 15.43
N PHE A 55 3.57 2.89 15.40
CA PHE A 55 3.81 1.45 15.53
C PHE A 55 4.66 0.91 14.37
N CYS A 56 4.32 1.24 13.12
CA CYS A 56 5.11 0.82 11.95
C CYS A 56 6.54 1.37 12.01
N THR A 57 6.71 2.61 12.47
CA THR A 57 8.02 3.22 12.68
C THR A 57 8.82 2.46 13.72
N LYS A 58 8.22 2.15 14.88
CA LYS A 58 8.86 1.34 15.92
C LYS A 58 9.31 -0.02 15.37
N GLN A 59 8.45 -0.71 14.61
CA GLN A 59 8.79 -2.01 14.01
C GLN A 59 9.96 -1.92 13.02
N TYR A 60 10.01 -0.87 12.19
CA TYR A 60 11.14 -0.62 11.30
C TYR A 60 12.44 -0.38 12.08
N LEU A 61 12.40 0.44 13.14
CA LEU A 61 13.57 0.82 13.93
C LEU A 61 14.20 -0.35 14.72
N VAL A 62 13.48 -1.46 14.93
CA VAL A 62 14.06 -2.67 15.56
C VAL A 62 15.22 -3.24 14.73
N SER A 63 15.18 -3.12 13.40
CA SER A 63 16.22 -3.62 12.49
C SER A 63 16.86 -2.55 11.62
N ASN A 64 16.28 -1.35 11.56
CA ASN A 64 16.62 -0.27 10.62
C ASN A 64 16.67 -0.72 9.14
N ASN A 65 16.01 -1.84 8.84
CA ASN A 65 15.92 -2.43 7.51
C ASN A 65 14.65 -3.29 7.40
N LEU A 66 14.30 -3.66 6.18
CA LEU A 66 13.09 -4.42 5.84
C LEU A 66 13.40 -5.84 5.31
N LYS A 67 14.56 -6.41 5.69
CA LYS A 67 14.99 -7.75 5.23
C LYS A 67 14.13 -8.89 5.81
N ASP A 68 13.55 -8.69 6.99
CA ASP A 68 12.58 -9.61 7.57
C ASP A 68 11.25 -9.48 6.82
N HIS A 69 10.99 -10.42 5.91
CA HIS A 69 9.78 -10.41 5.08
C HIS A 69 8.48 -10.44 5.89
N SER A 70 8.46 -11.14 7.02
CA SER A 70 7.25 -11.24 7.85
C SER A 70 6.89 -9.87 8.46
N ARG A 71 7.91 -9.17 8.96
CA ARG A 71 7.78 -7.83 9.54
C ARG A 71 7.50 -6.78 8.46
N GLN A 72 8.20 -6.86 7.34
CA GLN A 72 7.97 -6.00 6.18
C GLN A 72 6.51 -6.10 5.71
N GLN A 73 5.95 -7.32 5.61
CA GLN A 73 4.55 -7.51 5.25
C GLN A 73 3.59 -6.90 6.27
N VAL A 74 3.83 -7.08 7.57
CA VAL A 74 2.99 -6.46 8.62
C VAL A 74 3.06 -4.94 8.55
N ILE A 75 4.25 -4.36 8.38
CA ILE A 75 4.43 -2.91 8.20
C ILE A 75 3.65 -2.43 6.96
N PHE A 76 3.77 -3.14 5.83
CA PHE A 76 3.06 -2.81 4.59
C PHE A 76 1.54 -2.81 4.79
N MET A 77 0.99 -3.88 5.39
CA MET A 77 -0.45 -4.00 5.67
C MET A 77 -0.94 -2.85 6.56
N LEU A 78 -0.25 -2.60 7.67
CA LEU A 78 -0.63 -1.54 8.60
C LEU A 78 -0.48 -0.14 7.99
N LEU A 79 0.54 0.09 7.16
CA LEU A 79 0.67 1.35 6.44
C LEU A 79 -0.48 1.56 5.46
N ARG A 80 -0.99 0.51 4.79
CA ARG A 80 -2.18 0.64 3.93
C ARG A 80 -3.39 1.13 4.74
N LEU A 81 -3.63 0.57 5.93
CA LEU A 81 -4.68 1.04 6.84
C LEU A 81 -4.45 2.49 7.29
N GLY A 82 -3.24 2.82 7.75
CA GLY A 82 -2.90 4.16 8.21
C GLY A 82 -3.08 5.22 7.12
N LEU A 83 -2.66 4.91 5.89
CA LEU A 83 -2.87 5.78 4.73
C LEU A 83 -4.34 5.93 4.39
N MET A 84 -5.12 4.86 4.44
CA MET A 84 -6.57 4.92 4.20
C MET A 84 -7.29 5.82 5.20
N CYS A 85 -6.95 5.72 6.49
CA CYS A 85 -7.50 6.60 7.52
C CYS A 85 -7.08 8.06 7.30
N GLN A 86 -5.77 8.32 7.10
CA GLN A 86 -5.21 9.67 6.99
C GLN A 86 -5.63 10.41 5.72
N TYR A 87 -5.67 9.70 4.58
CA TYR A 87 -5.86 10.30 3.25
C TYR A 87 -7.24 9.98 2.67
N ARG A 88 -8.22 9.65 3.52
CA ARG A 88 -9.59 9.30 3.12
C ARG A 88 -10.25 10.36 2.22
N THR A 89 -10.00 11.63 2.51
CA THR A 89 -10.59 12.78 1.80
C THR A 89 -9.72 13.26 0.64
N THR A 90 -8.55 12.65 0.43
CA THR A 90 -7.56 13.05 -0.58
C THR A 90 -7.15 11.84 -1.42
N PRO A 91 -7.99 11.39 -2.37
CA PRO A 91 -7.79 10.10 -3.03
C PRO A 91 -6.53 10.04 -3.90
N LYS A 92 -6.11 11.17 -4.50
CA LYS A 92 -4.88 11.26 -5.31
C LYS A 92 -3.65 10.92 -4.46
N GLU A 93 -3.57 11.47 -3.26
CA GLU A 93 -2.53 11.23 -2.26
C GLU A 93 -2.55 9.77 -1.82
N LEU A 94 -3.73 9.24 -1.50
CA LEU A 94 -3.90 7.85 -1.11
C LEU A 94 -3.38 6.89 -2.18
N THR A 95 -3.79 7.06 -3.45
CA THR A 95 -3.30 6.25 -4.57
C THR A 95 -1.78 6.37 -4.73
N LYS A 96 -1.25 7.58 -4.64
CA LYS A 96 0.20 7.83 -4.73
C LYS A 96 0.98 7.09 -3.64
N TYR A 97 0.53 7.17 -2.39
CA TYR A 97 1.26 6.57 -1.27
C TYR A 97 1.08 5.06 -1.17
N ASN A 98 -0.11 4.54 -1.50
CA ASN A 98 -0.32 3.10 -1.67
C ASN A 98 0.63 2.50 -2.71
N ARG A 99 0.87 3.22 -3.81
CA ARG A 99 1.87 2.81 -4.80
C ARG A 99 3.30 2.88 -4.25
N ASP A 100 3.65 3.94 -3.53
CA ASP A 100 5.00 4.12 -2.98
C ASP A 100 5.36 2.98 -2.01
N ILE A 101 4.45 2.61 -1.08
CA ILE A 101 4.72 1.58 -0.04
C ILE A 101 4.91 0.15 -0.59
N ARG A 102 4.78 -0.07 -1.90
CA ARG A 102 5.08 -1.37 -2.54
C ARG A 102 6.58 -1.67 -2.64
N THR A 103 7.42 -0.71 -2.25
CA THR A 103 8.89 -0.81 -2.25
C THR A 103 9.41 -0.42 -0.88
N ASP A 104 10.56 -0.97 -0.47
CA ASP A 104 11.21 -0.63 0.80
C ASP A 104 11.50 0.86 0.91
N ARG A 105 12.03 1.44 -0.17
CA ARG A 105 12.29 2.88 -0.26
C ARG A 105 11.03 3.71 -0.01
N GLY A 106 9.90 3.29 -0.58
CA GLY A 106 8.63 3.99 -0.39
C GLY A 106 8.05 3.82 1.01
N ILE A 107 8.17 2.63 1.62
CA ILE A 107 7.82 2.41 3.04
C ILE A 107 8.59 3.40 3.92
N ILE A 108 9.91 3.45 3.80
CA ILE A 108 10.74 4.35 4.60
C ILE A 108 10.34 5.81 4.38
N LYS A 109 10.08 6.22 3.13
CA LYS A 109 9.64 7.60 2.81
C LYS A 109 8.28 7.95 3.43
N VAL A 110 7.36 7.01 3.53
CA VAL A 110 6.07 7.23 4.23
C VAL A 110 6.33 7.37 5.72
N LEU A 111 7.07 6.46 6.34
CA LEU A 111 7.41 6.55 7.78
C LEU A 111 8.09 7.88 8.12
N VAL A 112 9.08 8.32 7.35
CA VAL A 112 9.74 9.63 7.51
C VAL A 112 8.72 10.77 7.45
N ARG A 113 7.80 10.73 6.48
CA ARG A 113 6.83 11.80 6.26
C ARG A 113 5.84 11.94 7.41
N GLU A 114 5.27 10.82 7.85
CA GLU A 114 4.21 10.81 8.86
C GLU A 114 4.76 11.06 10.27
N THR A 115 6.07 10.86 10.48
CA THR A 115 6.71 11.08 11.79
C THR A 115 7.45 12.41 11.93
N LYS A 116 7.82 13.09 10.83
CA LYS A 116 8.69 14.28 10.85
C LYS A 116 8.22 15.43 11.75
N THR A 117 6.90 15.56 11.96
CA THR A 117 6.31 16.63 12.79
C THR A 117 6.30 16.28 14.28
N HIS A 118 6.55 15.02 14.63
CA HIS A 118 6.41 14.50 15.99
C HIS A 118 7.73 14.00 16.59
N CYS A 119 8.65 13.46 15.77
CA CYS A 119 9.95 12.96 16.20
C CYS A 119 11.03 13.22 15.15
N LYS A 120 12.31 13.13 15.57
CA LYS A 120 13.48 13.04 14.67
C LYS A 120 13.95 11.60 14.45
N CYS A 121 13.20 10.62 14.97
CA CYS A 121 13.56 9.21 15.01
C CYS A 121 13.79 8.57 13.62
N MET A 122 13.22 9.13 12.56
CA MET A 122 13.40 8.66 11.18
C MET A 122 14.47 9.41 10.38
N ASN A 123 15.34 10.21 11.00
CA ASN A 123 16.39 10.95 10.31
C ASN A 123 17.37 10.02 9.57
N GLU A 124 17.78 8.92 10.20
CA GLU A 124 18.64 7.91 9.56
C GLU A 124 17.91 7.23 8.38
N GLY A 125 16.66 6.81 8.59
CA GLY A 125 15.82 6.27 7.53
C GLY A 125 15.68 7.22 6.33
N LYS A 126 15.59 8.53 6.57
CA LYS A 126 15.59 9.54 5.50
C LYS A 126 16.89 9.53 4.69
N VAL A 127 18.05 9.33 5.33
CA VAL A 127 19.34 9.20 4.64
C VAL A 127 19.38 7.90 3.84
N ILE A 128 19.00 6.77 4.46
CA ILE A 128 18.94 5.46 3.81
C ILE A 128 18.05 5.52 2.55
N ALA A 129 16.83 6.04 2.65
CA ALA A 129 15.93 6.12 1.50
C ALA A 129 16.42 7.04 0.37
N LYS A 130 17.34 7.98 0.66
CA LYS A 130 17.98 8.81 -0.37
C LYS A 130 19.03 8.06 -1.17
N THR A 131 19.76 7.15 -0.53
CA THR A 131 20.81 6.35 -1.18
C THR A 131 20.26 5.14 -1.94
N MET A 132 19.03 4.72 -1.62
CA MET A 132 18.36 3.63 -2.34
C MET A 132 17.95 4.02 -3.75
N ASP A 133 18.13 3.07 -4.67
CA ASP A 133 17.64 3.16 -6.05
C ASP A 133 16.12 3.35 -6.10
N LYS A 134 15.69 4.11 -7.11
CA LYS A 134 14.25 4.27 -7.38
C LYS A 134 13.76 3.02 -8.10
N SER A 135 13.18 2.06 -7.38
CA SER A 135 12.50 0.92 -7.97
C SER A 135 10.97 1.09 -7.99
N GLY A 136 10.27 0.17 -8.66
CA GLY A 136 8.83 -0.02 -8.57
C GLY A 136 8.45 -1.45 -8.96
N LYS A 137 7.27 -1.91 -8.54
CA LYS A 137 6.76 -3.24 -8.87
C LYS A 137 5.93 -3.26 -10.15
N CYS A 138 6.18 -4.24 -11.01
CA CYS A 138 5.31 -4.58 -12.12
C CYS A 138 3.98 -5.12 -11.57
N HIS A 139 2.84 -4.62 -12.03
CA HIS A 139 1.54 -5.13 -11.59
C HIS A 139 1.19 -6.49 -12.21
N GLY A 140 1.79 -6.83 -13.36
CA GLY A 140 1.58 -8.13 -13.98
C GLY A 140 2.34 -9.27 -13.28
N CYS A 141 3.63 -9.08 -12.97
CA CYS A 141 4.48 -10.14 -12.43
C CYS A 141 4.96 -9.91 -10.99
N GLN A 142 4.60 -8.78 -10.36
CA GLN A 142 4.94 -8.40 -8.98
C GLN A 142 6.44 -8.23 -8.66
N LYS A 143 7.34 -8.48 -9.63
CA LYS A 143 8.78 -8.24 -9.51
C LYS A 143 9.12 -6.74 -9.51
N GLU A 144 10.23 -6.40 -8.88
CA GLU A 144 10.79 -5.04 -8.85
C GLU A 144 11.70 -4.75 -10.04
N PHE A 145 11.60 -3.52 -10.56
CA PHE A 145 12.40 -3.01 -11.67
C PHE A 145 12.79 -1.54 -11.39
N PRO A 146 13.85 -1.03 -12.03
CA PRO A 146 14.15 0.41 -12.01
C PRO A 146 12.92 1.23 -12.43
N LYS A 147 12.62 2.29 -11.70
CA LYS A 147 11.37 3.05 -11.87
C LYS A 147 11.25 3.69 -13.26
N GLU A 148 12.38 4.03 -13.87
CA GLU A 148 12.48 4.64 -15.20
C GLU A 148 12.23 3.64 -16.34
N THR A 149 12.45 2.33 -16.11
CA THR A 149 12.20 1.30 -17.12
C THR A 149 10.74 0.81 -17.11
N LEU A 150 9.96 1.20 -16.10
CA LEU A 150 8.56 0.79 -15.97
C LEU A 150 7.64 1.62 -16.87
N LEU A 151 6.92 0.92 -17.75
CA LEU A 151 5.82 1.44 -18.55
C LEU A 151 4.62 1.76 -17.66
N ILE A 152 4.03 2.94 -17.83
CA ILE A 152 2.80 3.36 -17.12
C ILE A 152 1.60 3.05 -18.00
N CYS A 153 0.49 2.59 -17.42
CA CYS A 153 -0.75 2.43 -18.18
C CYS A 153 -1.27 3.79 -18.65
N ASN A 154 -1.37 3.98 -19.97
CA ASN A 154 -1.82 5.23 -20.57
C ASN A 154 -3.26 5.62 -20.18
N GLY A 155 -4.12 4.63 -19.89
CA GLY A 155 -5.51 4.87 -19.51
C GLY A 155 -5.68 5.40 -18.09
N CYS A 156 -5.12 4.71 -17.09
CA CYS A 156 -5.34 5.06 -15.68
C CYS A 156 -4.17 5.80 -15.00
N GLN A 157 -2.97 5.78 -15.58
CA GLN A 157 -1.74 6.36 -15.02
C GLN A 157 -1.34 5.85 -13.61
N SER A 158 -2.01 4.80 -13.12
CA SER A 158 -1.85 4.27 -11.77
C SER A 158 -0.93 3.06 -11.72
N VAL A 159 -1.19 2.10 -12.62
CA VAL A 159 -0.45 0.82 -12.69
C VAL A 159 0.75 0.90 -13.60
N ARG A 160 1.74 0.05 -13.33
CA ARG A 160 3.04 0.00 -14.01
C ARG A 160 3.42 -1.41 -14.41
N TYR A 161 4.13 -1.55 -15.52
CA TYR A 161 4.57 -2.82 -16.10
C TYR A 161 6.01 -2.72 -16.56
N HIS A 162 6.76 -3.82 -16.51
CA HIS A 162 8.11 -3.83 -17.06
C HIS A 162 8.12 -4.02 -18.59
N ASP A 163 7.07 -4.63 -19.14
CA ASP A 163 6.90 -4.82 -20.57
C ASP A 163 5.41 -4.83 -20.97
N ARG A 164 5.16 -4.89 -22.29
CA ARG A 164 3.81 -4.93 -22.85
C ARG A 164 3.09 -6.25 -22.60
N ASP A 165 3.82 -7.35 -22.38
CA ASP A 165 3.22 -8.66 -22.21
C ASP A 165 2.65 -8.82 -20.79
N CYS A 166 3.36 -8.35 -19.77
CA CYS A 166 2.80 -8.20 -18.42
C CYS A 166 1.58 -7.29 -18.42
N GLN A 167 1.58 -6.20 -19.20
CA GLN A 167 0.40 -5.34 -19.33
C GLN A 167 -0.78 -6.11 -19.92
N ARG A 168 -0.60 -6.81 -21.05
CA ARG A 168 -1.67 -7.57 -21.72
C ARG A 168 -2.22 -8.69 -20.84
N ASN A 169 -1.34 -9.42 -20.16
CA ASN A 169 -1.75 -10.51 -19.27
C ASN A 169 -2.54 -9.99 -18.07
N HIS A 170 -2.06 -8.93 -17.42
CA HIS A 170 -2.78 -8.28 -16.32
C HIS A 170 -4.10 -7.64 -16.77
N TRP A 171 -4.13 -7.06 -17.98
CA TRP A 171 -5.34 -6.50 -18.60
C TRP A 171 -6.44 -7.53 -18.74
N ARG A 172 -6.12 -8.69 -19.32
CA ARG A 172 -7.09 -9.78 -19.54
C ARG A 172 -7.63 -10.35 -18.24
N ARG A 173 -6.79 -10.45 -17.20
CA ARG A 173 -7.17 -11.05 -15.91
C ARG A 173 -8.07 -10.14 -15.08
N ILE A 174 -7.67 -8.88 -14.87
CA ILE A 174 -8.35 -8.02 -13.88
C ILE A 174 -8.34 -6.53 -14.24
N HIS A 175 -7.24 -6.01 -14.78
CA HIS A 175 -7.08 -4.56 -14.91
C HIS A 175 -8.06 -3.90 -15.88
N LYS A 176 -8.64 -4.65 -16.84
CA LYS A 176 -9.69 -4.13 -17.74
C LYS A 176 -10.86 -3.52 -16.96
N PHE A 177 -11.24 -4.11 -15.82
CA PHE A 177 -12.35 -3.64 -15.00
C PHE A 177 -11.94 -2.42 -14.16
N ASP A 178 -10.73 -2.42 -13.60
CA ASP A 178 -10.27 -1.38 -12.68
C ASP A 178 -9.73 -0.12 -13.36
N CYS A 179 -9.32 -0.21 -14.63
CA CYS A 179 -8.67 0.89 -15.33
C CYS A 179 -9.52 2.18 -15.34
N LYS A 180 -10.83 2.03 -15.52
CA LYS A 180 -11.79 3.17 -15.50
C LYS A 180 -11.97 3.74 -14.09
N ASN A 181 -11.96 2.90 -13.06
CA ASN A 181 -12.10 3.36 -11.67
C ASN A 181 -10.87 4.18 -11.24
N PHE A 182 -9.69 3.79 -11.69
CA PHE A 182 -8.46 4.53 -11.44
C PHE A 182 -8.33 5.83 -12.27
N SER A 183 -8.95 5.92 -13.46
CA SER A 183 -8.92 7.16 -14.26
C SER A 183 -9.74 8.28 -13.64
N ILE A 184 -10.88 7.98 -13.01
CA ILE A 184 -11.74 8.98 -12.32
C ILE A 184 -11.01 9.61 -11.12
N LEU A 185 -10.21 8.83 -10.39
CA LEU A 185 -9.42 9.31 -9.24
C LEU A 185 -8.20 10.15 -9.67
N SER A 186 -7.73 10.00 -10.91
CA SER A 186 -6.59 10.73 -11.45
C SER A 186 -6.98 11.93 -12.32
N ALA A 187 -8.19 11.95 -12.88
CA ALA A 187 -8.68 13.00 -13.77
C ALA A 187 -9.74 13.90 -13.09
N LYS A 188 -9.29 14.93 -12.39
CA LYS A 188 -9.95 16.26 -12.35
C LYS A 188 -8.83 17.30 -12.25
N VAL A 189 -8.76 18.13 -13.30
CA VAL A 189 -7.87 19.28 -13.52
C VAL A 189 -8.05 20.29 -12.41
#